data_AF-X1D2N1-F1
#
_entry.id   AF-X1D2N1-F1
#
_cell.length_a   1.000
_cell.length_b   1.000
_cell.length_c   1.000
_cell.angle_alpha   90.00
_cell.angle_beta   90.00
_cell.angle_gamma   90.00
#
_symmetry.space_group_name_H-M   'P 1'
#
loop_
_entity.id
_entity.type
_entity.pdbx_description
1 polymer ?
#
loop_
_entity_poly.entity_id
_entity_poly.type
_entity_poly.pdbx_seq_one_letter_code
_entity_poly.pdbx_strand_id
1 'polypeptide(L)'
;MLLAVTKLGSLLTEQSLWGTGTAVTAAIIMTIAYDQRFAIGMSMLYCALASFAAEPAANINLLLTMAAGAGCCCFALREIRTRMKLLEVGTLAAVTVFIAQLGLGWHTGYMRTGEIFRSAGSHAAATFLAGLLIQSLLPLIEKIFRIATSMTLLDYSDANQPLLKRLAMEAPGTFSHSLLLGSIAEAAAETIGCNGLLCRVGAYYHDIGKINKPGYFVENQIGPTSR
;
A
#
# COMPACT_ATOMS: atom_id res chain seq x y z
N MET A 1 -7.80 9.92 13.80
CA MET A 1 -7.21 8.90 14.70
C MET A 1 -5.70 9.05 14.83
N LEU A 2 -4.91 9.02 13.75
CA LEU A 2 -3.45 9.13 13.84
C LEU A 2 -2.95 10.43 14.52
N LEU A 3 -3.58 11.59 14.28
CA LEU A 3 -3.25 12.83 15.01
C LEU A 3 -3.49 12.71 16.53
N ALA A 4 -4.51 11.96 16.95
CA ALA A 4 -4.77 11.74 18.37
C ALA A 4 -3.69 10.83 18.98
N VAL A 5 -3.20 9.84 18.22
CA VAL A 5 -2.05 9.00 18.62
C VAL A 5 -0.79 9.85 18.74
N THR A 6 -0.52 10.75 17.79
CA THR A 6 0.60 11.70 17.87
C THR A 6 0.52 12.55 19.13
N LYS A 7 -0.64 13.16 19.38
CA LYS A 7 -0.86 14.03 20.55
C LYS A 7 -0.71 13.26 21.86
N LEU A 8 -1.38 12.13 22.01
CA LEU A 8 -1.31 11.30 23.22
C LEU A 8 0.09 10.74 23.44
N GLY A 9 0.75 10.23 22.39
CA GLY A 9 2.11 9.72 22.49
C GLY A 9 3.11 10.81 22.89
N SER A 10 3.00 11.99 22.30
CA SER A 10 3.80 13.17 22.66
C SER A 10 3.60 13.58 24.11
N LEU A 11 2.34 13.63 24.58
CA LEU A 11 2.02 13.99 25.97
C LEU A 11 2.49 12.94 26.99
N LEU A 12 2.45 11.66 26.65
CA LEU A 12 2.78 10.57 27.59
C LEU A 12 4.28 10.30 27.70
N THR A 13 5.04 10.55 26.63
CA THR A 13 6.46 10.17 26.56
C THR A 13 7.41 11.34 26.40
N GLU A 14 6.89 12.54 26.12
CA GLU A 14 7.67 13.73 25.70
C GLU A 14 8.60 13.46 24.50
N GLN A 15 8.35 12.39 23.74
CA GLN A 15 9.19 11.99 22.61
C GLN A 15 8.54 12.34 21.27
N SER A 16 9.34 12.99 20.41
CA SER A 16 8.96 13.38 19.05
C SER A 16 8.79 12.20 18.08
N LEU A 17 9.20 10.98 18.46
CA LEU A 17 9.18 9.80 17.58
C LEU A 17 7.76 9.39 17.16
N TRP A 18 6.76 9.66 18.01
CA TRP A 18 5.36 9.32 17.72
C TRP A 18 4.86 10.07 16.49
N GLY A 19 5.24 11.34 16.31
CA GLY A 19 4.89 12.10 15.11
C GLY A 19 5.49 11.49 13.84
N THR A 20 6.74 11.03 13.90
CA THR A 20 7.40 10.40 12.74
C THR A 20 6.78 9.06 12.38
N GLY A 21 6.56 8.18 13.36
CA GLY A 21 5.92 6.89 13.12
C GLY A 21 4.50 7.04 12.54
N THR A 22 3.70 7.95 13.09
CA THR A 22 2.32 8.16 12.59
C THR A 22 2.29 8.86 11.24
N ALA A 23 3.23 9.77 10.93
CA ALA A 23 3.34 10.40 9.61
C ALA A 23 3.70 9.40 8.52
N VAL A 24 4.65 8.51 8.77
CA VAL A 24 5.00 7.43 7.85
C VAL A 24 3.83 6.46 7.67
N THR A 25 3.16 6.09 8.76
CA THR A 25 1.96 5.24 8.72
C THR A 25 0.87 5.88 7.84
N ALA A 26 0.60 7.17 8.02
CA ALA A 26 -0.35 7.92 7.21
C ALA A 26 0.07 7.90 5.73
N ALA A 27 1.34 8.18 5.43
CA ALA A 27 1.84 8.22 4.06
C ALA A 27 1.71 6.88 3.34
N ILE A 28 2.05 5.77 4.00
CA ILE A 28 1.91 4.43 3.43
C ILE A 28 0.42 4.13 3.17
N ILE A 29 -0.47 4.37 4.13
CA ILE A 29 -1.92 4.15 3.94
C ILE A 29 -2.45 4.99 2.78
N MET A 30 -2.13 6.28 2.73
CA MET A 30 -2.60 7.17 1.67
C MET A 30 -2.10 6.74 0.29
N THR A 31 -0.87 6.23 0.21
CA THR A 31 -0.28 5.76 -1.06
C THR A 31 -0.87 4.41 -1.51
N ILE A 32 -1.27 3.55 -0.58
CA ILE A 32 -2.02 2.33 -0.89
C ILE A 32 -3.44 2.68 -1.33
N ALA A 33 -4.07 3.64 -0.64
CA ALA A 33 -5.48 3.91 -0.77
C ALA A 33 -5.84 4.80 -1.96
N TYR A 34 -4.91 5.65 -2.41
CA TYR A 34 -5.16 6.69 -3.40
C TYR A 34 -3.97 6.87 -4.33
N ASP A 35 -4.20 7.64 -5.40
CA ASP A 35 -3.14 8.02 -6.33
C ASP A 35 -1.99 8.76 -5.63
N GLN A 36 -0.77 8.50 -6.12
CA GLN A 36 0.47 9.05 -5.57
C GLN A 36 0.45 10.57 -5.37
N ARG A 37 -0.13 11.32 -6.32
CA ARG A 37 -0.22 12.79 -6.25
C ARG A 37 -1.08 13.24 -5.07
N PHE A 38 -2.22 12.59 -4.86
CA PHE A 38 -3.12 12.87 -3.75
C PHE A 38 -2.47 12.44 -2.43
N ALA A 39 -1.83 11.27 -2.41
CA ALA A 39 -1.13 10.76 -1.24
C ALA A 39 -0.04 11.72 -0.75
N ILE A 40 0.78 12.29 -1.64
CA ILE A 40 1.81 13.28 -1.29
C ILE A 40 1.17 14.52 -0.65
N GLY A 41 0.14 15.10 -1.29
CA GLY A 41 -0.52 16.30 -0.78
C GLY A 41 -1.11 16.09 0.61
N MET A 42 -1.84 14.99 0.80
CA MET A 42 -2.45 14.65 2.09
C MET A 42 -1.42 14.29 3.17
N SER A 43 -0.32 13.63 2.80
CA SER A 43 0.75 13.29 3.75
C SER A 43 1.50 14.52 4.22
N MET A 44 1.75 15.49 3.33
CA MET A 44 2.37 16.76 3.70
C MET A 44 1.46 17.59 4.60
N LEU A 45 0.15 17.64 4.30
CA LEU A 45 -0.84 18.26 5.17
C LEU A 45 -0.85 17.58 6.55
N TYR A 46 -0.83 16.25 6.59
CA TYR A 46 -0.74 15.51 7.85
C TYR A 46 0.54 15.85 8.62
N CYS A 47 1.70 15.93 7.96
CA CYS A 47 2.96 16.30 8.61
C CYS A 47 2.86 17.69 9.25
N ALA A 48 2.27 18.68 8.56
CA ALA A 48 2.06 20.01 9.12
C ALA A 48 1.18 19.94 10.40
N LEU A 49 0.03 19.27 10.32
CA LEU A 49 -0.89 19.14 11.46
C LEU A 49 -0.28 18.35 12.62
N ALA A 50 0.44 17.26 12.34
CA ALA A 50 1.10 16.42 13.33
C ALA A 50 2.23 17.17 14.04
N SER A 51 2.94 18.06 13.33
CA SER A 51 3.98 18.90 13.92
C SER A 51 3.41 19.86 14.96
N PHE A 52 2.24 20.45 14.69
CA PHE A 52 1.55 21.31 15.68
C PHE A 52 0.93 20.50 16.81
N ALA A 53 0.44 19.29 16.54
CA ALA A 53 -0.19 18.44 17.55
C ALA A 53 0.80 17.79 18.54
N ALA A 54 2.09 17.75 18.20
CA ALA A 54 3.15 17.11 18.98
C ALA A 54 3.74 18.02 20.08
N GLU A 55 2.95 18.90 20.70
CA GLU A 55 3.41 19.69 21.85
C GLU A 55 3.77 18.78 23.04
N PRO A 56 4.85 19.09 23.81
CA PRO A 56 5.77 20.22 23.67
C PRO A 56 6.94 19.98 22.67
N ALA A 57 7.02 18.81 22.05
CA ALA A 57 8.08 18.42 21.10
C ALA A 57 7.93 19.01 19.69
N ALA A 58 6.99 19.95 19.51
CA ALA A 58 6.71 20.61 18.23
C ALA A 58 7.92 21.45 17.78
N ASN A 59 8.52 21.10 16.65
CA ASN A 59 9.67 21.82 16.09
C ASN A 59 9.69 21.67 14.55
N ILE A 60 10.25 22.66 13.84
CA ILE A 60 10.51 22.59 12.40
C ILE A 60 11.34 21.35 12.03
N ASN A 61 12.27 20.92 12.88
CA ASN A 61 13.04 19.70 12.66
C ASN A 61 12.15 18.46 12.60
N LEU A 62 11.13 18.36 13.48
CA LEU A 62 10.18 17.27 13.45
C LEU A 62 9.37 17.29 12.14
N LEU A 63 8.92 18.46 11.70
CA LEU A 63 8.24 18.60 10.41
C LEU A 63 9.10 18.10 9.25
N LEU A 64 10.36 18.51 9.18
CA LEU A 64 11.29 18.11 8.13
C LEU A 64 11.58 16.61 8.16
N THR A 65 11.78 16.02 9.34
CA THR A 65 11.99 14.58 9.51
C THR A 65 10.76 13.78 9.09
N MET A 66 9.56 14.21 9.48
CA MET A 66 8.30 13.59 9.04
C MET A 66 8.12 13.68 7.53
N ALA A 67 8.36 14.86 6.94
CA ALA A 67 8.24 15.09 5.51
C ALA A 67 9.22 14.24 4.70
N ALA A 68 10.46 14.06 5.18
CA ALA A 68 11.45 13.20 4.55
C ALA A 68 10.99 11.72 4.52
N GLY A 69 10.52 11.19 5.66
CA GLY A 69 9.99 9.83 5.75
C GLY A 69 8.72 9.62 4.91
N ALA A 70 7.74 10.50 5.05
CA ALA A 70 6.49 10.45 4.31
C ALA A 70 6.71 10.56 2.79
N GLY A 71 7.55 11.52 2.36
CA GLY A 71 7.93 11.68 0.96
C GLY A 71 8.61 10.43 0.40
N CYS A 72 9.58 9.88 1.13
CA CYS A 72 10.25 8.63 0.75
C CYS A 72 9.23 7.50 0.52
N CYS A 73 8.29 7.30 1.44
CA CYS A 73 7.25 6.28 1.29
C CYS A 73 6.37 6.54 0.06
N CYS A 74 5.86 7.76 -0.11
CA CYS A 74 5.02 8.11 -1.25
C CYS A 74 5.71 7.88 -2.60
N PHE A 75 7.03 8.14 -2.69
CA PHE A 75 7.78 7.93 -3.93
C PHE A 75 8.19 6.48 -4.17
N ALA A 76 8.57 5.76 -3.11
CA ALA A 76 9.07 4.39 -3.21
C ALA A 76 7.95 3.33 -3.33
N LEU A 77 6.74 3.65 -2.83
CA LEU A 77 5.59 2.75 -2.84
C LEU A 77 4.72 2.98 -4.08
N ARG A 78 5.22 2.62 -5.27
CA ARG A 78 4.44 2.70 -6.52
C ARG A 78 3.51 1.51 -6.74
N GLU A 79 4.02 0.29 -6.54
CA GLU A 79 3.26 -0.95 -6.68
C GLU A 79 3.66 -1.95 -5.59
N ILE A 80 2.67 -2.62 -5.01
CA ILE A 80 2.88 -3.69 -4.00
C ILE A 80 2.66 -5.03 -4.67
N ARG A 81 3.72 -5.55 -5.30
CA ARG A 81 3.71 -6.87 -5.95
C ARG A 81 4.07 -8.01 -5.01
N THR A 82 4.83 -7.74 -3.95
CA THR A 82 5.34 -8.76 -3.03
C THR A 82 5.17 -8.32 -1.58
N ARG A 83 5.09 -9.31 -0.67
CA ARG A 83 5.05 -9.08 0.79
C ARG A 83 6.32 -8.40 1.31
N MET A 84 7.43 -8.51 0.58
CA MET A 84 8.69 -7.86 0.95
C MET A 84 8.71 -6.38 0.60
N LYS A 85 7.87 -5.92 -0.35
CA LYS A 85 7.95 -4.55 -0.86
C LYS A 85 7.73 -3.50 0.23
N LEU A 86 6.78 -3.71 1.14
CA LEU A 86 6.55 -2.78 2.25
C LEU A 86 7.71 -2.79 3.26
N LEU A 87 8.39 -3.93 3.45
CA LEU A 87 9.60 -3.99 4.28
C LEU A 87 10.75 -3.22 3.62
N GLU A 88 10.97 -3.37 2.31
CA GLU A 88 11.96 -2.60 1.56
C GLU A 88 11.70 -1.09 1.61
N VAL A 89 10.45 -0.67 1.46
CA VAL A 89 10.08 0.74 1.56
C VAL A 89 10.23 1.24 3.00
N GLY A 90 9.87 0.42 4.00
CA GLY A 90 10.04 0.74 5.41
C GLY A 90 11.51 0.90 5.81
N THR A 91 12.41 0.04 5.31
CA THR A 91 13.86 0.18 5.55
C THR A 91 14.43 1.40 4.84
N LEU A 92 14.05 1.65 3.59
CA LEU A 92 14.48 2.85 2.85
C LEU A 92 14.02 4.14 3.54
N ALA A 93 12.77 4.18 4.02
CA ALA A 93 12.24 5.31 4.77
C ALA A 93 12.97 5.48 6.11
N ALA A 94 13.28 4.38 6.81
CA ALA A 94 14.03 4.43 8.07
C ALA A 94 15.45 4.99 7.87
N VAL A 95 16.15 4.58 6.81
CA VAL A 95 17.46 5.14 6.45
C VAL A 95 17.35 6.62 6.08
N THR A 96 16.32 7.01 5.33
CA THR A 96 16.08 8.40 4.96
C THR A 96 15.84 9.28 6.19
N VAL A 97 14.99 8.81 7.11
CA VAL A 97 14.70 9.47 8.38
C VAL A 97 15.95 9.54 9.26
N PHE A 98 16.75 8.48 9.31
CA PHE A 98 18.02 8.47 10.04
C PHE A 98 18.97 9.56 9.54
N ILE A 99 19.20 9.63 8.22
CA ILE A 99 20.07 10.63 7.60
C ILE A 99 19.53 12.05 7.81
N ALA A 100 18.22 12.26 7.63
CA ALA A 100 17.59 13.56 7.86
C ALA A 100 17.76 14.02 9.30
N GLN A 101 17.49 13.13 10.27
CA GLN A 101 17.60 13.45 11.69
C GLN A 101 19.06 13.68 12.13
N LEU A 102 20.02 12.94 11.58
CA LEU A 102 21.45 13.21 11.79
C LEU A 102 21.84 14.60 11.30
N GLY A 103 21.45 14.97 10.07
CA GLY A 103 21.76 16.27 9.48
C GLY A 103 21.16 17.43 10.27
N LEU A 104 19.89 17.31 10.67
CA LEU A 104 19.19 18.32 11.49
C LEU A 104 19.77 18.42 12.91
N GLY A 105 20.14 17.29 13.51
CA GLY A 105 20.79 17.26 14.83
C GLY A 105 22.13 17.98 14.80
N TRP A 106 22.93 17.78 13.75
CA TRP A 106 24.22 18.46 13.58
C TRP A 106 24.05 19.96 13.31
N HIS A 107 23.06 20.33 12.49
CA HIS A 107 22.77 21.73 12.15
C HIS A 107 22.40 22.57 13.37
N THR A 108 21.63 22.00 14.30
CA THR A 108 21.20 22.75 15.49
C THR A 108 22.31 22.97 16.51
N GLY A 109 23.35 22.13 16.54
CA GLY A 109 24.56 22.35 17.36
C GLY A 109 24.37 22.25 18.88
N TYR A 110 23.14 22.08 19.38
CA TYR A 110 22.82 22.05 20.82
C TYR A 110 22.93 20.66 21.46
N MET A 111 23.04 19.59 20.66
CA MET A 111 23.03 18.21 21.17
C MET A 111 24.41 17.57 21.14
N ARG A 112 24.69 16.74 22.16
CA ARG A 112 25.92 15.92 22.18
C ARG A 112 25.85 14.88 21.06
N THR A 113 26.98 14.55 20.44
CA THR A 113 27.03 13.58 19.32
C THR A 113 26.30 12.27 19.62
N GLY A 114 26.44 11.72 20.83
CA GLY A 114 25.73 10.51 21.23
C GLY A 114 24.20 10.64 21.27
N GLU A 115 23.68 11.81 21.60
CA GLU A 115 22.23 12.09 21.63
C GLU A 115 21.66 12.22 20.22
N ILE A 116 22.43 12.80 19.29
CA ILE A 116 22.08 12.91 17.88
C ILE A 116 21.89 11.52 17.28
N PHE A 117 22.85 10.60 17.48
CA PHE A 117 22.75 9.22 17.00
C PHE A 117 21.60 8.45 17.65
N ARG A 118 21.38 8.64 18.96
CA ARG A 118 20.26 8.00 19.67
C ARG A 118 18.90 8.48 19.13
N SER A 119 18.75 9.78 18.89
CA SER A 119 17.54 10.37 18.31
C SER A 119 17.31 9.89 16.88
N ALA A 120 18.34 9.94 16.03
CA ALA A 120 18.24 9.41 14.67
C ALA A 120 17.84 7.93 14.66
N GLY A 121 18.45 7.12 15.54
CA GLY A 121 18.13 5.72 15.71
C GLY A 121 16.68 5.47 16.16
N SER A 122 16.14 6.26 17.10
CA SER A 122 14.76 6.09 17.56
C SER A 122 13.72 6.48 16.51
N HIS A 123 13.95 7.57 15.76
CA HIS A 123 13.08 7.97 14.65
C HIS A 123 13.13 6.96 13.48
N ALA A 124 14.31 6.41 13.18
CA ALA A 124 14.46 5.36 12.18
C ALA A 124 13.76 4.07 12.61
N ALA A 125 13.92 3.67 13.89
CA ALA A 125 13.23 2.49 14.45
C ALA A 125 11.71 2.65 14.41
N ALA A 126 11.18 3.82 14.81
CA ALA A 126 9.74 4.11 14.73
C ALA A 126 9.22 4.03 13.28
N THR A 127 10.00 4.53 12.31
CA THR A 127 9.67 4.47 10.88
C THR A 127 9.65 3.03 10.35
N PHE A 128 10.67 2.24 10.72
CA PHE A 128 10.74 0.83 10.33
C PHE A 128 9.58 0.02 10.93
N LEU A 129 9.28 0.22 12.21
CA LEU A 129 8.16 -0.43 12.90
C LEU A 129 6.81 -0.04 12.28
N ALA A 130 6.64 1.21 11.81
CA ALA A 130 5.46 1.62 11.07
C ALA A 130 5.29 0.82 9.76
N GLY A 131 6.37 0.63 9.00
CA GLY A 131 6.35 -0.20 7.79
C GLY A 131 5.98 -1.66 8.09
N LEU A 132 6.55 -2.25 9.14
CA LEU A 132 6.25 -3.61 9.59
C LEU A 132 4.79 -3.76 10.05
N LEU A 133 4.27 -2.75 10.75
CA LEU A 133 2.87 -2.70 11.18
C LEU A 133 1.94 -2.68 9.97
N ILE A 134 2.20 -1.83 8.98
CA ILE A 134 1.37 -1.77 7.76
C ILE A 134 1.46 -3.07 6.96
N GLN A 135 2.65 -3.67 6.82
CA GLN A 135 2.79 -4.98 6.18
C GLN A 135 1.89 -6.05 6.83
N SER A 136 1.74 -6.00 8.16
CA SER A 136 0.88 -6.93 8.90
C SER A 136 -0.62 -6.61 8.75
N LEU A 137 -0.96 -5.33 8.60
CA LEU A 137 -2.33 -4.84 8.48
C LEU A 137 -2.82 -4.67 7.04
N LEU A 138 -1.98 -4.95 6.04
CA LEU A 138 -2.29 -4.72 4.62
C LEU A 138 -3.63 -5.32 4.18
N PRO A 139 -3.98 -6.59 4.50
CA PRO A 139 -5.28 -7.15 4.10
C PRO A 139 -6.48 -6.40 4.71
N LEU A 140 -6.32 -5.86 5.91
CA LEU A 140 -7.37 -5.08 6.56
C LEU A 140 -7.52 -3.71 5.89
N ILE A 141 -6.40 -3.07 5.53
CA ILE A 141 -6.40 -1.80 4.79
C ILE A 141 -7.09 -1.99 3.44
N GLU A 142 -6.70 -3.02 2.68
CA GLU A 142 -7.34 -3.39 1.41
C GLU A 142 -8.85 -3.58 1.56
N LYS A 143 -9.29 -4.27 2.61
CA LYS A 143 -10.71 -4.51 2.88
C LYS A 143 -11.48 -3.23 3.24
N ILE A 144 -10.90 -2.36 4.07
CA ILE A 144 -11.54 -1.09 4.49
C ILE A 144 -11.71 -0.16 3.28
N PHE A 145 -10.66 -0.04 2.47
CA PHE A 145 -10.67 0.86 1.31
C PHE A 145 -11.23 0.21 0.04
N ARG A 146 -11.52 -1.10 0.06
CA ARG A 146 -12.01 -1.90 -1.07
C ARG A 146 -11.07 -1.84 -2.29
N ILE A 147 -9.78 -1.98 -2.03
CA ILE A 147 -8.73 -1.90 -3.06
C ILE A 147 -8.13 -3.29 -3.25
N ALA A 148 -7.92 -3.65 -4.51
CA ALA A 148 -7.19 -4.86 -4.88
C ALA A 148 -5.76 -4.46 -5.25
N THR A 149 -4.79 -4.75 -4.37
CA THR A 149 -3.37 -4.61 -4.74
C THR A 149 -2.98 -5.73 -5.70
N SER A 150 -1.79 -5.65 -6.29
CA SER A 150 -1.28 -6.75 -7.12
C SER A 150 -1.23 -8.08 -6.36
N MET A 151 -0.98 -8.07 -5.05
CA MET A 151 -1.08 -9.29 -4.24
C MET A 151 -2.52 -9.82 -4.16
N THR A 152 -3.50 -8.95 -3.86
CA THR A 152 -4.91 -9.36 -3.85
C THR A 152 -5.36 -9.90 -5.22
N LEU A 153 -4.90 -9.27 -6.31
CA LEU A 153 -5.21 -9.71 -7.67
C LEU A 153 -4.56 -11.08 -7.98
N LEU A 154 -3.32 -11.31 -7.54
CA LEU A 154 -2.69 -12.62 -7.65
C LEU A 154 -3.46 -13.68 -6.87
N ASP A 155 -3.92 -13.37 -5.66
CA ASP A 155 -4.76 -14.29 -4.87
C ASP A 155 -6.09 -14.59 -5.59
N TYR A 156 -6.72 -13.58 -6.21
CA TYR A 156 -7.92 -13.76 -7.04
C TYR A 156 -7.65 -14.48 -8.36
N SER A 157 -6.41 -14.52 -8.84
CA SER A 157 -6.05 -15.26 -10.06
C SER A 157 -5.97 -16.77 -9.86
N ASP A 158 -5.94 -17.24 -8.60
CA ASP A 158 -5.90 -18.67 -8.28
C ASP A 158 -7.20 -19.37 -8.69
N ALA A 159 -7.11 -20.35 -9.60
CA ALA A 159 -8.25 -21.14 -10.06
C ALA A 159 -8.94 -21.95 -8.93
N ASN A 160 -8.28 -22.12 -7.78
CA ASN A 160 -8.87 -22.74 -6.60
C ASN A 160 -9.82 -21.81 -5.82
N GLN A 161 -9.88 -20.52 -6.17
CA GLN A 161 -10.86 -19.60 -5.58
C GLN A 161 -12.27 -20.18 -5.74
N PRO A 162 -13.11 -20.17 -4.68
CA PRO A 162 -14.40 -20.86 -4.69
C PRO A 162 -15.28 -20.52 -5.90
N LEU A 163 -15.31 -19.24 -6.31
CA LEU A 163 -16.07 -18.79 -7.48
C LEU A 163 -15.49 -19.27 -8.81
N LEU A 164 -14.16 -19.23 -8.99
CA LEU A 164 -13.53 -19.71 -10.22
C LEU A 164 -13.62 -21.22 -10.35
N LYS A 165 -13.43 -21.94 -9.24
CA LYS A 165 -13.65 -23.39 -9.18
C LYS A 165 -15.09 -23.74 -9.57
N ARG A 166 -16.05 -22.96 -9.08
CA ARG A 166 -17.46 -23.14 -9.40
C ARG A 166 -17.77 -22.83 -10.88
N LEU A 167 -17.18 -21.76 -11.43
CA LEU A 167 -17.25 -21.45 -12.87
C LEU A 167 -16.70 -22.60 -13.72
N ALA A 168 -15.54 -23.14 -13.35
CA ALA A 168 -14.91 -24.25 -14.06
C ALA A 168 -15.75 -25.53 -14.05
N MET A 169 -16.50 -25.81 -12.98
CA MET A 169 -17.36 -27.00 -12.89
C MET A 169 -18.74 -26.80 -13.53
N GLU A 170 -19.37 -25.64 -13.34
CA GLU A 170 -20.76 -25.39 -13.78
C GLU A 170 -20.84 -24.81 -15.20
N ALA A 171 -19.83 -24.06 -15.65
CA ALA A 171 -19.78 -23.40 -16.96
C ALA A 171 -18.35 -23.47 -17.59
N PRO A 172 -17.87 -24.67 -17.97
CA PRO A 172 -16.48 -24.90 -18.39
C PRO A 172 -16.07 -24.14 -19.67
N GLY A 173 -17.02 -23.91 -20.58
CA GLY A 173 -16.78 -23.11 -21.78
C GLY A 173 -16.54 -21.65 -21.47
N THR A 174 -17.33 -21.09 -20.56
CA THR A 174 -17.14 -19.73 -20.04
C THR A 174 -15.81 -19.60 -19.31
N PHE A 175 -15.45 -20.59 -18.48
CA PHE A 175 -14.16 -20.62 -17.80
C PHE A 175 -12.99 -20.55 -18.79
N SER A 176 -13.00 -21.40 -19.82
CA SER A 176 -11.95 -21.44 -20.85
C SER A 176 -11.89 -20.13 -21.65
N HIS A 177 -13.05 -19.56 -21.99
CA HIS A 177 -13.16 -18.27 -22.65
C HIS A 177 -12.55 -17.15 -21.80
N SER A 178 -12.89 -17.07 -20.51
CA SER A 178 -12.38 -16.06 -19.60
C SER A 178 -10.86 -16.14 -19.39
N LEU A 179 -10.28 -17.35 -19.35
CA LEU A 179 -8.82 -17.52 -19.26
C LEU A 179 -8.10 -17.02 -20.52
N LEU A 180 -8.63 -17.36 -21.70
CA LEU A 180 -8.08 -16.91 -22.98
C LEU A 180 -8.18 -15.38 -23.11
N LEU A 181 -9.37 -14.82 -22.84
CA LEU A 181 -9.62 -13.39 -22.86
C LEU A 181 -8.71 -12.65 -21.88
N GLY A 182 -8.51 -13.19 -20.68
CA GLY A 182 -7.61 -12.62 -19.68
C GLY A 182 -6.17 -12.49 -20.16
N SER A 183 -5.65 -13.49 -20.88
CA SER A 183 -4.28 -13.45 -21.43
C SER A 183 -4.15 -12.38 -22.53
N ILE A 184 -5.18 -12.22 -23.38
CA ILE A 184 -5.20 -11.19 -24.42
C ILE A 184 -5.33 -9.79 -23.80
N ALA A 185 -6.21 -9.63 -22.81
CA ALA A 185 -6.44 -8.38 -22.12
C ALA A 185 -5.20 -7.91 -21.34
N GLU A 186 -4.46 -8.83 -20.72
CA GLU A 186 -3.17 -8.55 -20.08
C GLU A 186 -2.18 -7.96 -21.08
N ALA A 187 -1.91 -8.68 -22.17
CA ALA A 187 -0.94 -8.25 -23.18
C ALA A 187 -1.32 -6.90 -23.82
N ALA A 188 -2.60 -6.68 -24.10
CA ALA A 188 -3.09 -5.42 -24.66
C ALA A 188 -2.91 -4.26 -23.66
N ALA A 189 -3.25 -4.46 -22.39
CA ALA A 189 -3.11 -3.45 -21.35
C ALA A 189 -1.63 -3.11 -21.09
N GLU A 190 -0.75 -4.10 -21.03
CA GLU A 190 0.69 -3.87 -20.84
C GLU A 190 1.30 -3.07 -22.00
N THR A 191 0.86 -3.33 -23.24
CA THR A 191 1.35 -2.61 -24.43
C THR A 191 1.09 -1.11 -24.38
N ILE A 192 0.02 -0.68 -23.71
CA ILE A 192 -0.33 0.74 -23.52
C ILE A 192 0.10 1.30 -22.15
N GLY A 193 0.86 0.53 -21.37
CA GLY A 193 1.35 0.94 -20.05
C GLY A 193 0.30 0.91 -18.94
N CYS A 194 -0.78 0.15 -19.12
CA CYS A 194 -1.82 -0.07 -18.10
C CYS A 194 -1.55 -1.34 -17.26
N ASN A 195 -2.35 -1.53 -16.19
CA ASN A 195 -2.21 -2.66 -15.29
C ASN A 195 -2.78 -3.96 -15.90
N GLY A 196 -1.91 -4.75 -16.55
CA GLY A 196 -2.28 -6.01 -17.18
C GLY A 196 -2.84 -7.06 -16.22
N LEU A 197 -2.29 -7.17 -15.01
CA LEU A 197 -2.76 -8.12 -14.00
C LEU A 197 -4.22 -7.85 -13.60
N LEU A 198 -4.59 -6.58 -13.43
CA LEU A 198 -5.98 -6.19 -13.15
C LEU A 198 -6.90 -6.58 -14.31
N CYS A 199 -6.48 -6.33 -15.55
CA CYS A 199 -7.26 -6.72 -16.74
C CYS A 199 -7.44 -8.23 -16.84
N ARG A 200 -6.37 -9.02 -16.61
CA ARG A 200 -6.43 -10.48 -16.60
C ARG A 200 -7.41 -11.01 -15.58
N VAL A 201 -7.24 -10.59 -14.32
CA VAL A 201 -8.08 -11.07 -13.21
C VAL A 201 -9.51 -10.58 -13.36
N GLY A 202 -9.70 -9.34 -13.81
CA GLY A 202 -11.03 -8.82 -14.18
C GLY A 202 -11.72 -9.70 -15.21
N ALA A 203 -11.01 -10.13 -16.25
CA ALA A 203 -11.54 -11.04 -17.27
C ALA A 203 -11.93 -12.41 -16.69
N TYR A 204 -11.22 -12.95 -15.69
CA TYR A 204 -11.58 -14.23 -15.06
C TYR A 204 -12.99 -14.20 -14.44
N TYR A 205 -13.39 -13.04 -13.90
CA TYR A 205 -14.66 -12.86 -13.20
C TYR A 205 -15.73 -12.11 -14.00
N HIS A 206 -15.41 -11.53 -15.17
CA HIS A 206 -16.32 -10.64 -15.89
C HIS A 206 -17.67 -11.32 -16.24
N ASP A 207 -17.62 -12.61 -16.53
CA ASP A 207 -18.75 -13.45 -16.92
C ASP A 207 -19.19 -14.42 -15.81
N ILE A 208 -18.78 -14.20 -14.56
CA ILE A 208 -19.11 -15.10 -13.44
C ILE A 208 -20.63 -15.28 -13.25
N GLY A 209 -21.44 -14.31 -13.69
CA GLY A 209 -22.90 -14.38 -13.66
C GLY A 209 -23.50 -15.50 -14.53
N LYS A 210 -22.77 -15.98 -15.55
CA LYS A 210 -23.22 -17.05 -16.45
C LYS A 210 -23.42 -18.40 -15.74
N ILE A 211 -22.82 -18.59 -14.56
CA ILE A 211 -22.99 -19.77 -13.69
C ILE A 211 -24.47 -20.09 -13.46
N ASN A 212 -25.34 -19.09 -13.35
CA ASN A 212 -26.76 -19.32 -13.03
C ASN A 212 -27.55 -20.04 -14.14
N LYS A 213 -27.18 -19.84 -15.41
CA LYS A 213 -27.84 -20.45 -16.58
C LYS A 213 -26.81 -20.80 -17.68
N PRO A 214 -25.86 -21.73 -17.42
CA PRO A 214 -24.73 -21.96 -18.32
C PRO A 214 -25.14 -22.33 -19.74
N GLY A 215 -26.15 -23.20 -19.88
CA GLY A 215 -26.63 -23.70 -21.18
C GLY A 215 -27.29 -22.66 -22.09
N TYR A 216 -27.54 -21.43 -21.60
CA TYR A 216 -28.05 -20.33 -22.43
C TYR A 216 -26.93 -19.64 -23.25
N PHE A 217 -25.66 -19.94 -22.93
CA PHE A 217 -24.50 -19.34 -23.56
C PHE A 217 -23.82 -20.35 -24.48
N VAL A 218 -23.57 -19.95 -25.72
CA VAL A 218 -23.10 -20.82 -26.81
C VAL A 218 -21.79 -21.55 -26.47
N GLU A 219 -20.89 -20.89 -25.72
CA GLU A 219 -19.62 -21.47 -25.31
C GLU A 219 -19.78 -22.67 -24.35
N ASN A 220 -20.91 -22.78 -23.62
CA ASN A 220 -21.17 -23.91 -22.72
C ASN A 220 -22.10 -24.97 -23.34
N GLN A 221 -22.54 -24.80 -24.58
CA GLN A 221 -23.39 -25.77 -25.24
C GLN A 221 -22.52 -26.88 -25.83
N ILE A 222 -22.77 -28.13 -25.41
CA ILE A 222 -22.17 -29.32 -26.00
C ILE A 222 -23.22 -29.90 -26.96
N GLY A 223 -23.15 -29.54 -28.25
CA GLY A 223 -24.09 -29.98 -29.28
C GLY A 223 -23.50 -29.75 -30.69
N PRO A 224 -23.90 -30.55 -31.70
CA PRO A 224 -23.19 -30.64 -32.96
C PRO A 224 -23.14 -29.28 -33.65
N THR A 225 -21.95 -28.88 -34.10
CA THR A 225 -21.80 -27.86 -35.15
C THR A 225 -22.82 -28.16 -36.23
N SER A 226 -23.70 -27.20 -36.50
CA SER A 226 -24.68 -27.27 -37.58
C SER A 226 -24.03 -27.89 -38.82
N ARG A 227 -24.49 -29.08 -39.21
CA ARG A 227 -24.26 -29.62 -40.56
C ARG A 227 -25.22 -28.95 -41.53
#